data_AF-A0AAU9FC50-F1
#
_entry.id   AF-A0AAU9FC50-F1
#
_cell.length_a   1.000
_cell.length_b   1.000
_cell.length_c   1.000
_cell.angle_alpha   90.00
_cell.angle_beta   90.00
_cell.angle_gamma   90.00
#
_symmetry.space_group_name_H-M   'P 1'
#
loop_
_entity.id
_entity.type
_entity.pdbx_description
1 polymer ?
#
loop_
_entity_poly.entity_id
_entity_poly.type
_entity_poly.pdbx_seq_one_letter_code
_entity_poly.pdbx_strand_id
1 'polypeptide(L)' 'MKFLITDRPSDITINHYIMELKKNNVNIVVRVCEPSYNTLELEAQGINVKDLAFEDGTFPPQQVVDEWFEVLKDK' A
#
# COMPACT_ATOMS: atom_id res chain seq x y z
N MET A 1 -14.25 8.52 2.78
CA MET A 1 -13.12 7.62 2.44
C MET A 1 -12.88 6.64 3.58
N LYS A 2 -12.33 5.45 3.32
CA LYS A 2 -11.91 4.48 4.36
C LYS A 2 -10.45 4.11 4.12
N PHE A 3 -9.67 4.08 5.20
CA PHE A 3 -8.29 3.63 5.22
C PHE A 3 -8.14 2.37 6.08
N LEU A 4 -7.11 1.59 5.84
CA LEU A 4 -6.70 0.44 6.65
C LEU A 4 -5.20 0.54 6.84
N ILE A 5 -4.74 0.66 8.08
CA ILE A 5 -3.31 0.66 8.43
C ILE A 5 -2.97 -0.75 8.88
N THR A 6 -1.85 -1.28 8.39
CA THR A 6 -1.42 -2.67 8.61
C THR A 6 0.07 -2.73 8.87
N ASP A 7 0.53 -3.78 9.56
CA ASP A 7 1.94 -4.15 9.54
C ASP A 7 2.38 -4.60 8.12
N ARG A 8 3.68 -4.57 7.85
CA ARG A 8 4.28 -4.78 6.53
C ARG A 8 4.56 -6.28 6.30
N PRO A 9 3.84 -6.96 5.38
CA PRO A 9 3.91 -8.42 5.21
C PRO A 9 5.29 -8.92 4.73
N SER A 10 5.46 -10.23 4.72
CA SER A 10 6.54 -10.94 4.04
C SER A 10 5.96 -11.87 2.98
N ASP A 11 6.80 -12.40 2.09
CA ASP A 11 6.36 -13.34 1.03
C ASP A 11 5.75 -14.66 1.59
N ILE A 12 5.95 -14.94 2.89
CA ILE A 12 5.32 -16.07 3.60
C ILE A 12 3.90 -15.69 4.09
N THR A 13 3.68 -14.43 4.49
CA THR A 13 2.41 -13.97 5.07
C THR A 13 1.50 -13.23 4.08
N ILE A 14 1.99 -12.93 2.87
CA ILE A 14 1.28 -12.18 1.82
C ILE A 14 -0.11 -12.74 1.48
N ASN A 15 -0.29 -14.07 1.49
CA ASN A 15 -1.59 -14.70 1.25
C ASN A 15 -2.61 -14.42 2.37
N HIS A 16 -2.17 -14.33 3.62
CA HIS A 16 -3.03 -13.91 4.74
C HIS A 16 -3.36 -12.42 4.66
N TYR A 17 -2.37 -11.60 4.27
CA TYR A 17 -2.53 -10.17 4.03
C TYR A 17 -3.61 -9.89 2.97
N ILE A 18 -3.52 -10.55 1.81
CA ILE A 18 -4.51 -10.47 0.71
C ILE A 18 -5.94 -10.79 1.19
N MET A 19 -6.12 -11.79 2.07
CA MET A 19 -7.44 -12.13 2.61
C MET A 19 -8.03 -11.00 3.46
N GLU A 20 -7.24 -10.39 4.34
CA GLU A 20 -7.73 -9.29 5.19
C GLU A 20 -7.96 -7.98 4.40
N LEU A 21 -7.15 -7.72 3.37
CA LEU A 21 -7.39 -6.63 2.41
C LEU A 21 -8.73 -6.80 1.68
N LYS A 22 -8.98 -7.99 1.13
CA LYS A 22 -10.24 -8.31 0.43
C LYS A 22 -11.45 -8.22 1.35
N LYS A 23 -11.35 -8.76 2.58
CA LYS A 23 -12.36 -8.64 3.64
C LYS A 23 -12.70 -7.18 4.00
N ASN A 24 -11.79 -6.24 3.76
CA ASN A 24 -11.99 -4.81 3.97
C ASN A 24 -12.37 -4.03 2.70
N ASN A 25 -12.50 -4.68 1.54
CA ASN A 25 -12.69 -4.09 0.21
C ASN A 25 -11.59 -3.08 -0.17
N VAL A 26 -10.33 -3.42 0.13
CA VAL A 26 -9.16 -2.61 -0.29
C VAL A 26 -8.82 -2.89 -1.75
N ASN A 27 -8.71 -1.83 -2.55
CA ASN A 27 -8.35 -1.85 -3.97
C ASN A 27 -6.98 -1.26 -4.28
N ILE A 28 -6.40 -0.47 -3.36
CA ILE A 28 -5.08 0.15 -3.48
C ILE A 28 -4.32 -0.06 -2.16
N VAL A 29 -3.08 -0.54 -2.24
CA VAL A 29 -2.11 -0.61 -1.13
C VAL A 29 -1.02 0.43 -1.38
N VAL A 30 -0.72 1.23 -0.37
CA VAL A 30 0.38 2.20 -0.41
C VAL A 30 1.47 1.73 0.55
N ARG A 31 2.71 1.62 0.04
CA ARG A 31 3.91 1.35 0.85
C ARG A 31 4.63 2.66 1.11
N VAL A 32 4.92 2.96 2.38
CA VAL A 32 5.65 4.17 2.82
C VAL A 32 7.05 3.88 3.36
N CYS A 33 7.42 2.61 3.42
CA CYS A 33 8.77 2.12 3.71
C CYS A 33 9.33 1.38 2.48
N GLU A 34 10.59 0.98 2.54
CA GLU A 34 11.27 0.29 1.44
C GLU A 34 10.56 -1.01 1.03
N PRO A 35 10.47 -1.30 -0.29
CA PRO A 35 9.94 -2.56 -0.80
C PRO A 35 10.65 -3.79 -0.21
N SER A 36 9.90 -4.63 0.51
CA SER A 36 10.44 -5.80 1.24
C SER A 36 9.71 -7.11 0.97
N TYR A 37 8.81 -7.13 -0.02
CA TYR A 37 7.98 -8.28 -0.40
C TYR A 37 7.48 -8.09 -1.84
N ASN A 38 7.14 -9.20 -2.50
CA ASN A 38 6.70 -9.23 -3.89
C ASN A 38 5.24 -8.76 -4.04
N THR A 39 5.00 -7.87 -5.01
CA THR A 39 3.67 -7.28 -5.28
C THR A 39 2.84 -8.09 -6.28
N LEU A 40 3.45 -9.03 -7.02
CA LEU A 40 2.76 -9.82 -8.06
C LEU A 40 1.51 -10.55 -7.55
N GLU A 41 1.50 -11.03 -6.29
CA GLU A 41 0.31 -11.67 -5.72
C GLU A 41 -0.79 -10.68 -5.31
N LEU A 42 -0.49 -9.40 -5.07
CA LEU A 42 -1.49 -8.36 -4.87
C LEU A 42 -2.09 -7.93 -6.22
N GLU A 43 -1.22 -7.68 -7.20
CA GLU A 43 -1.58 -7.26 -8.55
C GLU A 43 -2.43 -8.32 -9.27
N ALA A 44 -2.05 -9.60 -9.17
CA ALA A 44 -2.83 -10.73 -9.70
C ALA A 44 -4.21 -10.91 -9.05
N GLN A 45 -4.48 -10.22 -7.94
CA GLN A 45 -5.77 -10.21 -7.25
C GLN A 45 -6.54 -8.89 -7.43
N GLY A 46 -6.07 -8.01 -8.33
CA GLY A 46 -6.69 -6.72 -8.66
C GLY A 46 -6.43 -5.62 -7.62
N ILE A 47 -5.38 -5.76 -6.80
CA ILE A 47 -4.99 -4.77 -5.79
C ILE A 47 -3.77 -4.00 -6.31
N ASN A 48 -3.98 -2.73 -6.67
CA ASN A 48 -2.91 -1.87 -7.15
C ASN A 48 -1.94 -1.54 -6.00
N VAL A 49 -0.63 -1.61 -6.25
CA VAL A 49 0.39 -1.18 -5.28
C VAL A 49 1.00 0.15 -5.71
N LYS A 50 1.22 1.04 -4.75
CA LYS A 50 1.86 2.35 -4.91
C LYS A 50 3.01 2.50 -3.92
N ASP A 51 4.19 2.83 -4.42
CA ASP A 51 5.39 3.04 -3.62
C ASP A 51 5.61 4.53 -3.37
N LEU A 52 5.25 4.97 -2.16
CA LEU A 52 5.35 6.34 -1.66
C LEU A 52 6.32 6.39 -0.47
N ALA A 53 7.48 5.75 -0.63
CA ALA A 53 8.48 5.62 0.42
C ALA A 53 9.19 6.95 0.75
N PHE A 54 9.42 7.20 2.04
CA PHE A 54 10.19 8.34 2.55
C PHE A 54 10.94 7.96 3.84
N GLU A 55 11.87 8.81 4.27
CA GLU A 55 12.74 8.54 5.43
C GLU A 55 11.95 8.57 6.75
N ASP A 56 12.04 7.50 7.55
CA ASP A 56 11.31 7.41 8.83
C ASP A 56 11.77 8.49 9.83
N GLY A 57 10.84 8.95 10.66
CA GLY A 57 11.04 10.09 11.56
C GLY A 57 11.10 11.47 10.87
N THR A 58 11.04 11.54 9.53
CA THR A 58 11.00 12.80 8.77
C THR A 58 9.57 13.15 8.31
N PHE A 59 9.44 14.31 7.64
CA PHE A 59 8.20 14.69 6.95
C PHE A 59 8.23 14.18 5.50
N PRO A 60 7.10 13.69 4.95
CA PRO A 60 7.05 13.25 3.56
C PRO A 60 7.38 14.41 2.59
N PRO A 61 8.21 14.21 1.55
CA PRO A 61 8.47 15.21 0.53
C PRO A 61 7.18 15.67 -0.17
N GLN A 62 7.15 16.92 -0.67
CA GLN A 62 5.97 17.47 -1.35
C GLN A 62 5.44 16.57 -2.48
N GLN A 63 6.34 15.97 -3.28
CA GLN A 63 5.98 15.01 -4.34
C GLN A 63 5.22 13.78 -3.80
N VAL A 64 5.60 13.27 -2.62
CA VAL A 64 4.93 12.13 -1.97
C VAL A 64 3.54 12.54 -1.48
N VAL A 65 3.40 13.77 -0.95
CA VAL A 65 2.12 14.34 -0.54
C VAL A 65 1.20 14.56 -1.76
N ASP A 66 1.74 15.06 -2.87
CA ASP A 66 0.99 15.31 -4.10
C ASP A 66 0.52 14.00 -4.75
N GLU A 67 1.39 12.99 -4.90
CA GLU A 67 0.99 11.69 -5.45
C GLU A 67 0.01 10.94 -4.54
N TRP A 68 0.15 11.06 -3.21
CA TRP A 68 -0.88 10.59 -2.28
C TRP A 68 -2.23 11.24 -2.56
N PHE A 69 -2.29 12.57 -2.78
CA PHE A 69 -3.53 13.24 -3.13
C PHE A 69 -4.10 12.83 -4.49
N GLU A 70 -3.28 12.44 -5.48
CA GLU A 70 -3.79 11.83 -6.73
C GLU A 70 -4.36 10.43 -6.46
N VAL A 71 -3.71 9.60 -5.65
CA VAL A 71 -4.24 8.30 -5.19
C VAL A 71 -5.56 8.45 -4.41
N LEU A 72 -5.81 9.61 -3.77
CA LEU A 72 -7.10 9.91 -3.15
C LEU A 72 -8.19 10.40 -4.11
N LYS A 73 -7.85 10.81 -5.35
CA LYS A 73 -8.80 11.26 -6.38
C LYS A 73 -9.24 10.13 -7.32
N ASP A 74 -8.46 9.06 -7.41
CA ASP A 74 -8.70 7.89 -8.29
C ASP A 74 -9.77 6.94 -7.71
N LYS A 75 -10.95 7.49 -7.34
CA LYS A 75 -12.01 6.75 -6.61
C LYS A 75 -13.43 7.31 -6.74
#